data_AF-A0ABD1BFB1-F1
#
_entry.id   AF-A0ABD1BFB1-F1
#
_cell.length_a   1.000
_cell.length_b   1.000
_cell.length_c   1.000
_cell.angle_alpha   90.00
_cell.angle_beta   90.00
_cell.angle_gamma   90.00
#
_symmetry.space_group_name_H-M   'P 1'
#
loop_
_entity.id
_entity.type
_entity.pdbx_description
1 polymer ?
#
loop_
_entity_poly.entity_id
_entity_poly.type
_entity_poly.pdbx_seq_one_letter_code
_entity_poly.pdbx_strand_id
1 'polypeptide(L)'
;MSPFEAAYGFTPLTPLDLLPLPPGDQIDQDGITKAIFVKRLHERVRENIEKKTEEYTRKANRSRHPMILQPGEWVWVHLRTERYPRQHRGKLDP
;
A
#
# COMPACT_ATOMS: atom_id res chain seq x y z
N MET A 1 40.24 -44.03 3.47
CA MET A 1 40.98 -43.34 2.40
C MET A 1 40.31 -43.68 1.08
N SER A 2 39.59 -42.73 0.47
CA SER A 2 38.98 -42.96 -0.84
C SER A 2 40.04 -42.88 -1.96
N PRO A 3 39.83 -43.51 -3.13
CA PRO A 3 40.77 -43.40 -4.25
C PRO A 3 41.06 -41.94 -4.67
N PHE A 4 40.06 -41.06 -4.56
CA PHE A 4 40.20 -39.64 -4.84
C PHE A 4 41.05 -38.91 -3.79
N GLU A 5 40.81 -39.18 -2.51
CA GLU A 5 41.57 -38.60 -1.39
C GLU A 5 43.04 -39.03 -1.44
N ALA A 6 43.32 -40.27 -1.83
CA ALA A 6 44.69 -40.76 -2.04
C ALA A 6 45.41 -40.03 -3.19
N ALA A 7 44.67 -39.64 -4.25
CA ALA A 7 45.24 -38.97 -5.42
C ALA A 7 45.44 -37.46 -5.19
N TYR A 8 44.53 -36.81 -4.46
CA TYR A 8 44.47 -35.35 -4.37
C TYR A 8 44.70 -34.78 -2.97
N GLY A 9 44.74 -35.62 -1.93
CA GLY A 9 45.04 -35.21 -0.56
C GLY A 9 43.92 -34.43 0.15
N PHE A 10 42.73 -34.35 -0.45
CA PHE A 10 41.55 -33.74 0.18
C PHE A 10 40.31 -34.59 -0.07
N THR A 11 39.36 -34.53 0.87
CA THR A 11 38.01 -35.07 0.71
C THR A 11 37.16 -34.06 -0.08
N PRO A 12 36.64 -34.41 -1.27
CA PRO A 12 35.83 -33.50 -2.06
C PRO A 12 34.48 -33.28 -1.36
N LEU A 13 33.91 -32.09 -1.52
CA LEU A 13 32.56 -31.81 -1.04
C LEU A 13 31.60 -32.79 -1.69
N THR A 14 30.89 -33.55 -0.86
CA THR A 14 29.87 -34.48 -1.35
C THR A 14 28.60 -33.71 -1.69
N PRO A 15 27.74 -34.23 -2.59
CA PRO A 15 26.45 -33.59 -2.87
C PRO A 15 25.56 -33.41 -1.64
N LEU A 16 25.76 -34.23 -0.59
CA LEU A 16 25.10 -34.08 0.72
C LEU A 16 25.60 -32.84 1.47
N ASP A 17 26.88 -32.48 1.31
CA ASP A 17 27.48 -31.26 1.91
C ASP A 17 27.06 -29.98 1.18
N LEU A 18 26.50 -30.10 -0.03
CA LEU A 18 25.99 -29.01 -0.84
C LEU A 18 24.47 -28.78 -0.66
N LEU A 19 23.82 -29.53 0.24
CA LEU A 19 22.40 -29.35 0.50
C LEU A 19 22.14 -27.93 1.04
N PRO A 20 21.20 -27.17 0.46
CA PRO A 20 20.83 -25.89 1.02
C PRO A 20 20.28 -26.12 2.43
N LEU A 21 20.69 -25.26 3.38
CA LEU A 21 20.15 -25.27 4.74
C LEU A 21 18.61 -25.24 4.67
N PRO A 22 17.92 -25.97 5.57
CA PRO A 22 16.47 -25.96 5.58
C PRO A 22 15.96 -24.52 5.71
N PRO A 23 14.88 -24.14 4.99
CA PRO A 23 14.40 -22.76 4.90
C PRO A 23 13.94 -22.13 6.23
N GLY A 24 14.04 -22.85 7.35
CA GLY A 24 13.68 -22.37 8.68
C GLY A 24 14.71 -21.45 9.35
N ASP A 25 16.00 -21.53 8.97
CA ASP A 25 17.07 -20.78 9.66
C ASP A 25 17.50 -19.49 8.93
N GLN A 26 17.09 -19.28 7.68
CA GLN A 26 17.33 -18.04 6.95
C GLN A 26 16.16 -17.07 7.10
N ILE A 27 15.83 -16.73 8.35
CA ILE A 27 15.01 -15.54 8.59
C ILE A 27 15.92 -14.34 8.35
N ASP A 28 15.74 -13.65 7.22
CA ASP A 28 16.41 -12.36 6.98
C ASP A 28 15.91 -11.36 8.04
N GLN A 29 16.64 -11.28 9.15
CA GLN A 29 16.32 -10.43 10.30
C GLN A 29 16.24 -8.96 9.88
N ASP A 30 16.98 -8.58 8.84
CA ASP A 30 16.96 -7.23 8.26
C ASP A 30 15.63 -6.99 7.52
N GLY A 31 15.15 -7.97 6.76
CA GLY A 31 13.85 -7.93 6.09
C GLY A 31 12.67 -7.73 7.06
N ILE A 32 12.63 -8.49 8.16
CA ILE A 32 11.59 -8.35 9.18
C ILE A 32 11.66 -6.98 9.86
N THR A 33 12.86 -6.53 10.21
CA THR A 33 13.07 -5.23 10.87
C THR A 33 12.61 -4.07 9.97
N LYS A 34 12.94 -4.13 8.67
CA LYS A 34 12.47 -3.16 7.67
C LYS A 34 10.96 -3.16 7.53
N ALA A 35 10.32 -4.32 7.48
CA ALA A 35 8.86 -4.42 7.39
C ALA A 35 8.16 -3.77 8.60
N ILE A 36 8.66 -4.03 9.82
CA ILE A 36 8.16 -3.41 11.05
C ILE A 36 8.34 -1.89 11.00
N PHE A 37 9.51 -1.41 10.55
CA PHE A 37 9.78 0.01 10.41
C PHE A 37 8.82 0.70 9.43
N VAL A 38 8.62 0.11 8.24
CA VAL A 38 7.72 0.63 7.22
C VAL A 38 6.28 0.69 7.73
N LYS A 39 5.82 -0.34 8.45
CA LYS A 39 4.50 -0.34 9.08
C LYS A 39 4.32 0.84 10.05
N ARG A 40 5.29 1.04 10.96
CA ARG A 40 5.28 2.17 11.91
C ARG A 40 5.35 3.53 11.21
N LEU A 41 6.07 3.62 10.10
CA LEU A 41 6.13 4.83 9.29
C LEU A 41 4.75 5.15 8.68
N HIS A 42 4.07 4.16 8.12
CA HIS A 42 2.73 4.34 7.56
C HIS A 42 1.71 4.75 8.62
N GLU A 43 1.77 4.18 9.82
CA GLU A 43 0.92 4.58 10.96
C GLU A 43 1.10 6.08 11.28
N ARG A 44 2.34 6.54 11.42
CA ARG A 44 2.65 7.97 11.66
C ARG A 44 2.22 8.89 10.51
N VAL A 45 2.42 8.46 9.27
CA VAL A 45 2.00 9.23 8.08
C VAL A 45 0.48 9.37 8.07
N ARG A 46 -0.26 8.30 8.39
CA ARG A 46 -1.71 8.32 8.48
C ARG A 46 -2.20 9.32 9.53
N GLU A 47 -1.66 9.25 10.74
CA GLU A 47 -1.99 10.20 11.82
C GLU A 47 -1.73 11.65 11.41
N ASN A 48 -0.61 11.91 10.73
CA ASN A 48 -0.28 13.24 10.22
C ASN A 48 -1.27 13.72 9.16
N ILE A 49 -1.67 12.85 8.22
CA ILE A 49 -2.66 13.18 7.19
C ILE A 49 -4.01 13.49 7.83
N GLU A 50 -4.46 12.67 8.78
CA GLU A 50 -5.73 12.88 9.49
C GLU A 50 -5.73 14.22 10.22
N LYS A 51 -4.68 14.51 10.99
CA LYS A 51 -4.51 15.79 11.69
C LYS A 51 -4.49 16.98 10.74
N LYS A 52 -3.74 16.89 9.63
CA LYS A 52 -3.68 17.97 8.63
C LYS A 52 -4.99 18.17 7.89
N THR A 53 -5.69 17.09 7.61
CA THR A 53 -7.03 17.13 7.01
C THR A 53 -7.99 17.85 7.94
N GLU A 54 -7.99 17.54 9.24
CA GLU A 54 -8.82 18.22 10.24
C GLU A 54 -8.48 19.72 10.37
N GLU A 55 -7.19 20.06 10.43
CA GLU A 55 -6.74 21.46 10.45
C GLU A 55 -7.24 22.22 9.20
N TYR A 56 -7.13 21.59 8.03
CA TYR A 56 -7.55 22.17 6.76
C TYR A 56 -9.08 22.33 6.69
N THR A 57 -9.85 21.30 7.05
CA THR A 57 -11.32 21.34 7.05
C THR A 57 -11.83 22.42 8.00
N ARG A 58 -11.25 22.52 9.21
CA ARG A 58 -11.61 23.58 10.17
C ARG A 58 -11.34 24.98 9.60
N LYS A 59 -10.23 25.17 8.89
CA LYS A 59 -9.89 26.45 8.27
C LYS A 59 -10.80 26.77 7.08
N ALA A 60 -11.01 25.82 6.17
CA ALA A 60 -11.82 26.00 4.97
C ALA A 60 -13.31 26.16 5.27
N ASN A 61 -13.80 25.47 6.31
CA ASN A 61 -15.20 25.51 6.71
C ASN A 61 -15.50 26.55 7.81
N ARG A 62 -14.54 27.42 8.19
CA ARG A 62 -14.71 28.39 9.29
C ARG A 62 -15.96 29.27 9.14
N SER A 63 -16.34 29.63 7.92
CA SER A 63 -17.53 30.44 7.62
C SER A 63 -18.70 29.64 7.07
N ARG A 64 -18.53 28.33 6.84
CA ARG A 64 -19.56 27.47 6.26
C ARG A 64 -20.43 26.91 7.38
N HIS A 65 -21.75 27.01 7.21
CA HIS A 65 -22.68 26.37 8.12
C HIS A 65 -22.78 24.87 7.77
N PRO A 66 -22.78 23.97 8.76
CA PRO A 66 -22.96 22.54 8.51
C PRO A 66 -24.35 22.30 7.92
N MET A 67 -24.40 21.79 6.68
CA MET A 67 -25.64 21.40 6.02
C MET A 67 -25.79 19.88 6.16
N ILE A 68 -26.51 19.45 7.20
CA ILE A 68 -26.84 18.04 7.43
C ILE A 68 -28.21 17.81 6.82
N LEU A 69 -28.26 16.98 5.78
CA LEU A 69 -29.50 16.67 5.07
C LEU A 69 -30.15 15.42 5.66
N GLN A 70 -31.46 15.46 5.89
CA GLN A 70 -32.24 14.31 6.33
C GLN A 70 -32.98 13.64 5.16
N PRO A 71 -33.23 12.31 5.23
CA PRO A 71 -34.06 11.64 4.24
C PRO A 71 -35.45 12.31 4.14
N GLY A 72 -35.84 12.71 2.94
CA GLY A 72 -37.11 13.40 2.68
C GLY A 72 -37.02 14.93 2.54
N GLU A 73 -35.85 15.52 2.77
CA GLU A 73 -35.62 16.94 2.48
C GLU A 73 -35.41 17.19 0.98
N TRP A 74 -36.02 18.26 0.48
CA TRP A 74 -35.87 18.69 -0.91
C TRP A 74 -34.65 19.59 -1.04
N VAL A 75 -33.75 19.25 -1.97
CA VAL A 75 -32.51 20.01 -2.21
C VAL A 75 -32.44 20.45 -3.66
N TRP A 76 -32.10 21.71 -3.87
CA TRP A 76 -31.83 22.26 -5.20
C TRP A 76 -30.40 21.90 -5.62
N VAL A 77 -30.27 21.05 -6.64
CA VAL A 77 -28.96 20.69 -7.21
C VAL A 77 -28.62 21.69 -8.32
N HIS A 78 -27.54 22.46 -8.14
CA HIS A 78 -27.01 23.31 -9.20
C HIS A 78 -26.11 22.49 -10.14
N LEU A 79 -26.63 22.15 -11.31
CA LEU A 79 -25.88 21.42 -12.34
C LEU A 79 -25.06 22.40 -13.17
N ARG A 80 -23.74 22.20 -13.23
CA ARG A 80 -22.84 23.04 -14.05
C ARG A 80 -22.93 22.63 -15.51
N THR A 81 -23.40 23.53 -16.36
CA THR A 81 -23.57 23.32 -17.81
C THR A 81 -22.29 22.87 -18.51
N GLU A 82 -21.11 23.34 -18.08
CA GLU A 82 -19.80 22.98 -18.66
C GLU A 82 -19.43 21.49 -18.55
N ARG A 83 -19.97 20.79 -17.55
CA ARG A 83 -19.69 19.34 -17.36
C ARG A 83 -20.56 18.45 -18.24
N TYR A 84 -21.54 19.03 -18.93
CA TYR A 84 -22.39 18.31 -19.85
C TYR A 84 -21.82 18.44 -21.26
N PRO A 85 -21.66 17.32 -21.99
CA PRO A 85 -21.32 17.40 -23.40
C PRO A 85 -22.39 18.23 -24.13
N ARG A 86 -21.97 19.11 -25.04
CA ARG A 86 -22.87 19.96 -25.85
C ARG A 86 -23.94 19.17 -26.60
N GLN A 87 -23.67 17.90 -26.88
CA GLN A 87 -24.62 16.92 -27.38
C GLN A 87 -24.84 15.85 -26.30
N HIS A 88 -26.09 15.74 -25.87
CA HIS A 88 -26.51 14.62 -25.03
C HIS A 88 -26.60 13.37 -25.91
N ARG A 89 -25.51 12.62 -26.04
CA ARG A 89 -25.54 11.39 -26.85
C ARG A 89 -26.45 10.37 -26.19
N GLY A 90 -27.62 10.14 -26.76
CA GLY A 90 -28.53 9.11 -26.29
C GLY A 90 -27.96 7.73 -26.63
N LYS A 91 -28.41 6.68 -25.94
CA LYS A 91 -28.16 5.29 -26.37
C LYS A 91 -28.67 4.99 -27.79
N LEU A 92 -29.44 5.89 -28.38
CA LEU A 92 -30.04 5.81 -29.70
C LEU A 92 -29.50 6.89 -30.66
N ASP A 93 -28.39 7.56 -30.33
CA ASP A 93 -27.64 8.28 -31.37
C ASP A 93 -27.20 7.25 -32.43
N PRO A 94 -27.37 7.52 -33.74
CA PRO A 94 -26.91 6.62 -34.80
C PRO A 94 -25.37 6.47 -34.81
#